data_AF-A0A2V9USC7-F1
#
_entry.id   AF-A0A2V9USC7-F1
#
_cell.length_a   1.000
_cell.length_b   1.000
_cell.length_c   1.000
_cell.angle_alpha   90.00
_cell.angle_beta   90.00
_cell.angle_gamma   90.00
#
_symmetry.space_group_name_H-M   'P 1'
#
loop_
_entity.id
_entity.type
_entity.pdbx_description
1 polymer ?
#
loop_
_entity_poly.entity_id
_entity_poly.type
_entity_poly.pdbx_seq_one_letter_code
_entity_poly.pdbx_strand_id
1 'polypeptide(L)'
;MEQLREPFRFLRNHFQRNHLGIAREVLPLRWKEAILRVVADIVLTNGSMLGAAVIWAVFKPTLFSENPGAIRLITSGKTSLLTYVLLWSVLSIIIFHLHGFYTRTRGYASRYKALVIGRAVSLVIAVFIVIDHFFLLGGFSRAVAVLGWFLMLLSVGGVRLGKDLIIATYRIEPRVPSTAKVKRVLVLGGAGYLGSALMPKLLDKGYKVRLLDSFVYGDSSIAGIRSHPDFEVLKGDVREIHSVVDAMRDCDIVVDLAAIVGDPACDENRRLAVEINRAATRMLIDIARGYGVKRFLFASSCSVYGASQFLMDEFSAASPISTYAQTKVDSEKLLLEVASRDFHPTILRLGTLFGLSPRPRFDLVVNLLTARAAATGKITVFNGQQWRPFLHVRDAARAFMLCMEAEPAVVAGEIFNVGDYNLNHRLTDVSKLVASIVPHVEVAHVDNGDQRNYRVSFDKIHSRLGFRTEITLEEGIRELYEWIKPNHTIDLSAAPQFNNQAMIREFAQSAAAQQSTLRMLQNLAECA
;
A
#
# COMPACT_ATOMS: atom_id res chain seq x y z
N MET A 1 38.06 -33.93 3.80
CA MET A 1 36.98 -33.57 4.74
C MET A 1 36.28 -32.28 4.29
N GLU A 2 35.73 -32.27 3.07
CA GLU A 2 35.23 -31.03 2.46
C GLU A 2 33.96 -31.26 1.61
N GLN A 3 33.18 -32.30 1.93
CA GLN A 3 31.93 -32.65 1.25
C GLN A 3 30.72 -32.84 2.19
N LEU A 4 30.81 -32.38 3.45
CA LEU A 4 29.73 -32.50 4.44
C LEU A 4 29.17 -31.15 4.97
N ARG A 5 29.45 -30.02 4.30
CA ARG A 5 29.00 -28.68 4.78
C ARG A 5 27.79 -28.07 4.05
N GLU A 6 27.30 -28.70 2.98
CA GLU A 6 26.20 -28.15 2.15
C GLU A 6 24.78 -28.25 2.74
N PRO A 7 24.37 -29.27 3.54
CA PRO A 7 22.98 -29.37 4.00
C PRO A 7 22.58 -28.33 5.06
N PHE A 8 23.55 -27.71 5.75
CA PHE A 8 23.29 -26.79 6.86
C PHE A 8 23.21 -25.30 6.47
N ARG A 9 23.59 -24.93 5.24
CA ARG A 9 23.43 -23.55 4.74
C ARG A 9 21.97 -23.23 4.36
N PHE A 10 21.23 -24.23 3.87
CA PHE A 10 19.82 -24.06 3.52
C PHE A 10 18.94 -23.82 4.76
N LEU A 11 19.22 -24.51 5.87
CA LEU A 11 18.55 -24.27 7.16
C LEU A 11 18.92 -22.89 7.73
N ARG A 12 20.18 -22.45 7.64
CA ARG A 12 20.59 -21.13 8.14
C ARG A 12 19.94 -19.96 7.38
N ASN A 13 19.75 -20.08 6.06
CA ASN A 13 19.08 -19.05 5.26
C ASN A 13 17.55 -19.08 5.35
N HIS A 14 16.96 -20.24 5.67
CA HIS A 14 15.53 -20.34 5.97
C HIS A 14 15.18 -19.74 7.35
N PHE A 15 16.10 -19.82 8.31
CA PHE A 15 15.93 -19.22 9.64
C PHE A 15 16.21 -17.71 9.71
N GLN A 16 16.99 -17.13 8.78
CA GLN A 16 17.23 -15.67 8.76
C GLN A 16 16.15 -14.85 8.03
N ARG A 17 15.28 -15.45 7.22
CA ARG A 17 14.22 -14.73 6.49
C ARG A 17 13.03 -14.24 7.32
N ASN A 18 12.96 -14.54 8.62
CA ASN A 18 11.82 -14.20 9.48
C ASN A 18 12.10 -13.17 10.59
N HIS A 19 13.23 -12.46 10.55
CA HIS A 19 13.61 -11.54 11.64
C HIS A 19 13.73 -10.05 11.29
N LEU A 20 13.24 -9.60 10.13
CA LEU A 20 12.92 -8.18 9.97
C LEU A 20 11.57 -7.89 10.63
N GLY A 21 11.60 -7.84 11.97
CA GLY A 21 10.53 -7.27 12.78
C GLY A 21 10.42 -5.78 12.49
N ILE A 22 9.64 -5.44 11.46
CA ILE A 22 9.18 -4.06 11.25
C ILE A 22 8.38 -3.69 12.49
N ALA A 23 8.92 -2.78 13.29
CA ALA A 23 8.15 -2.11 14.32
C ALA A 23 6.99 -1.39 13.63
N ARG A 24 5.79 -2.00 13.65
CA ARG A 24 4.54 -1.27 13.43
C ARG A 24 4.59 -0.07 14.37
N GLU A 25 4.48 1.16 13.87
CA GLU A 25 4.13 2.28 14.73
C GLU A 25 2.73 2.02 15.28
N VAL A 26 2.69 1.40 16.46
CA VAL A 26 1.46 1.10 17.17
C VAL A 26 1.01 2.41 17.79
N LEU A 27 -0.01 3.04 17.18
CA LEU A 27 -0.74 4.15 17.79
C LEU A 27 -1.03 3.81 19.26
N PRO A 28 -0.75 4.72 20.22
CA PRO A 28 -0.96 4.43 21.63
C PRO A 28 -2.43 4.09 21.90
N LEU A 29 -2.65 3.04 22.71
CA LEU A 29 -3.99 2.59 23.07
C LEU A 29 -4.74 3.72 23.78
N ARG A 30 -6.00 3.95 23.36
CA ARG A 30 -6.91 4.84 24.10
C ARG A 30 -7.05 4.29 25.53
N TRP A 31 -6.91 5.15 26.53
CA TRP A 31 -6.93 4.76 27.95
C TRP A 31 -8.13 3.89 28.35
N LYS A 32 -9.31 4.14 27.76
CA LYS A 32 -10.51 3.31 27.98
C LYS A 32 -10.32 1.84 27.56
N GLU A 33 -9.64 1.56 26.45
CA GLU A 33 -9.33 0.20 26.01
C GLU A 33 -8.26 -0.48 26.87
N ALA A 34 -7.29 0.30 27.35
CA ALA A 34 -6.25 -0.20 28.24
C ALA A 34 -6.82 -0.65 29.59
N ILE A 35 -7.73 0.14 30.17
CA ILE A 35 -8.40 -0.16 31.44
C ILE A 35 -9.20 -1.46 31.34
N LEU A 36 -10.01 -1.64 30.30
CA LEU A 36 -10.80 -2.86 30.12
C LEU A 36 -9.92 -4.12 30.05
N ARG A 37 -8.74 -4.01 29.43
CA ARG A 37 -7.77 -5.11 29.35
C ARG A 37 -7.10 -5.40 30.69
N VAL A 38 -6.75 -4.36 31.43
CA VAL A 38 -6.21 -4.52 32.79
C VAL A 38 -7.22 -5.27 33.65
N VAL A 39 -8.49 -4.89 33.61
CA VAL A 39 -9.57 -5.57 34.34
C VAL A 39 -9.71 -7.03 33.90
N ALA A 40 -9.71 -7.29 32.58
CA ALA A 40 -9.79 -8.66 32.06
C ALA A 40 -8.60 -9.52 32.50
N ASP A 41 -7.38 -8.98 32.45
CA ASP A 41 -6.18 -9.70 32.88
C ASP A 41 -6.25 -10.00 34.39
N ILE A 42 -6.69 -9.06 35.24
CA ILE A 42 -6.90 -9.31 36.68
C ILE A 42 -7.88 -10.48 36.89
N VAL A 43 -8.99 -10.51 36.16
CA VAL A 43 -9.97 -11.61 36.28
C VAL A 43 -9.36 -12.94 35.84
N LEU A 44 -8.62 -12.95 34.73
CA LEU A 44 -8.00 -14.17 34.19
C LEU A 44 -6.90 -14.72 35.10
N THR A 45 -6.04 -13.85 35.63
CA THR A 45 -4.93 -14.29 36.52
C THR A 45 -5.46 -14.85 37.83
N ASN A 46 -6.36 -14.13 38.50
CA ASN A 46 -6.96 -14.58 39.75
C ASN A 46 -7.85 -15.81 39.55
N GLY A 47 -8.65 -15.84 38.48
CA GLY A 47 -9.46 -17.01 38.13
C GLY A 47 -8.61 -18.26 37.89
N SER A 48 -7.44 -18.11 37.27
CA SER A 48 -6.50 -19.22 37.05
C SER A 48 -5.93 -19.76 38.36
N MET A 49 -5.58 -18.87 39.29
CA MET A 49 -5.05 -19.27 40.61
C MET A 49 -6.12 -19.89 41.52
N LEU A 50 -7.33 -19.32 41.53
CA LEU A 50 -8.49 -19.89 42.21
C LEU A 50 -8.80 -21.28 41.66
N GLY A 51 -8.84 -21.44 40.33
CA GLY A 51 -9.04 -22.71 39.67
C GLY A 51 -7.97 -23.73 40.06
N ALA A 52 -6.70 -23.33 40.07
CA ALA A 52 -5.60 -24.20 40.49
C ALA A 52 -5.73 -24.63 41.96
N ALA A 53 -6.10 -23.71 42.86
CA ALA A 53 -6.30 -24.00 44.27
C ALA A 53 -7.47 -24.97 44.50
N VAL A 54 -8.57 -24.79 43.77
CA VAL A 54 -9.74 -25.69 43.82
C VAL A 54 -9.37 -27.07 43.29
N ILE A 55 -8.75 -27.16 42.11
CA ILE A 55 -8.32 -28.44 41.53
C ILE A 55 -7.37 -29.15 42.50
N TRP A 56 -6.39 -28.44 43.06
CA TRP A 56 -5.47 -29.02 44.04
C TRP A 56 -6.17 -29.48 45.31
N ALA A 57 -7.11 -28.69 45.85
CA ALA A 57 -7.88 -29.04 47.04
C ALA A 57 -8.78 -30.26 46.84
N VAL A 58 -9.31 -30.45 45.63
CA VAL A 58 -10.13 -31.62 45.26
C VAL A 58 -9.27 -32.86 45.01
N PHE A 59 -8.14 -32.72 44.31
CA PHE A 59 -7.29 -33.86 43.94
C PHE A 59 -6.42 -34.37 45.11
N LYS A 60 -5.99 -33.49 46.01
CA LYS A 60 -5.07 -33.84 47.11
C LYS A 60 -5.62 -34.92 48.07
N PRO A 61 -6.87 -34.88 48.54
CA PRO A 61 -7.45 -35.93 49.39
C PRO A 61 -7.59 -37.28 48.68
N THR A 62 -7.91 -37.28 47.38
CA THR A 62 -8.03 -38.49 46.55
C THR A 62 -6.70 -39.18 46.27
N LEU A 63 -5.58 -38.43 46.25
CA LEU A 63 -4.24 -38.97 46.02
C LEU A 63 -3.51 -39.38 47.31
N PHE A 64 -3.85 -38.76 48.45
CA PHE A 64 -3.22 -39.02 49.75
C PHE A 64 -4.31 -39.29 50.79
N SER A 65 -4.83 -40.52 50.76
CA SER A 65 -5.70 -41.07 51.81
C SER A 65 -4.92 -41.13 53.13
N GLU A 66 -5.55 -40.66 54.23
CA GLU A 66 -5.12 -40.78 55.63
C GLU A 66 -4.13 -39.74 56.20
N ASN A 67 -4.40 -38.43 56.08
CA ASN A 67 -3.78 -37.47 57.01
C ASN A 67 -4.76 -36.38 57.50
N PRO A 68 -5.15 -36.39 58.80
CA PRO A 68 -6.03 -35.38 59.41
C PRO A 68 -5.52 -33.93 59.28
N GLY A 69 -4.21 -33.74 59.09
CA GLY A 69 -3.62 -32.42 58.82
C GLY A 69 -3.99 -31.82 57.46
N ALA A 70 -4.35 -32.65 56.47
CA ALA A 70 -4.73 -32.18 55.14
C ALA A 70 -6.06 -31.42 55.14
N ILE A 71 -7.01 -31.81 56.00
CA ILE A 71 -8.34 -31.20 56.12
C ILE A 71 -8.26 -29.82 56.80
N ARG A 72 -7.37 -29.65 57.80
CA ARG A 72 -7.11 -28.33 58.42
C ARG A 72 -6.44 -27.33 57.48
N LEU A 73 -5.61 -27.81 56.55
CA LEU A 73 -4.96 -26.94 55.54
C LEU A 73 -5.95 -26.46 54.46
N ILE A 74 -6.98 -27.25 54.17
CA ILE A 74 -8.06 -26.88 53.23
C ILE A 74 -8.97 -25.82 53.85
N THR A 75 -9.22 -25.86 55.16
CA THR A 75 -10.02 -24.86 55.88
C THR A 75 -9.23 -23.59 56.22
N SER A 76 -7.91 -23.64 56.45
CA SER A 76 -7.06 -22.45 56.61
C SER A 76 -6.79 -21.71 55.28
N GLY A 77 -7.02 -22.35 54.14
CA GLY A 77 -6.76 -21.78 52.81
C GLY A 77 -7.63 -20.58 52.42
N LYS A 78 -8.80 -20.40 53.04
CA LYS A 78 -9.71 -19.27 52.73
C LYS A 78 -9.13 -17.90 53.10
N THR A 79 -8.42 -17.80 54.23
CA THR A 79 -7.76 -16.56 54.68
C THR A 79 -6.46 -16.29 53.93
N SER A 80 -5.77 -17.33 53.46
CA SER A 80 -4.55 -17.19 52.66
C SER A 80 -4.83 -16.74 51.22
N LEU A 81 -5.87 -17.28 50.56
CA LEU A 81 -6.08 -17.01 49.14
C LEU A 81 -6.43 -15.54 48.85
N LEU A 82 -7.24 -14.90 49.70
CA LEU A 82 -7.60 -13.48 49.58
C LEU A 82 -6.38 -12.57 49.72
N THR A 83 -5.44 -12.91 50.61
CA THR A 83 -4.17 -12.19 50.78
C THR A 83 -3.31 -12.26 49.52
N TYR A 84 -3.31 -13.40 48.82
CA TYR A 84 -2.54 -13.58 47.59
C TYR A 84 -3.22 -13.00 46.34
N VAL A 85 -4.55 -12.84 46.32
CA VAL A 85 -5.30 -12.23 45.20
C VAL A 85 -4.83 -10.80 44.90
N LEU A 86 -4.64 -9.97 45.94
CA LEU A 86 -4.15 -8.61 45.75
C LEU A 86 -2.72 -8.62 45.18
N LEU A 87 -1.85 -9.47 45.75
CA LEU A 87 -0.46 -9.60 45.32
C LEU A 87 -0.36 -10.06 43.87
N TRP A 88 -1.13 -11.08 43.46
CA TRP A 88 -1.17 -11.57 42.09
C TRP A 88 -1.66 -10.51 41.12
N SER A 89 -2.70 -9.77 41.50
CA SER A 89 -3.27 -8.71 40.68
C SER A 89 -2.22 -7.63 40.40
N VAL A 90 -1.59 -7.11 41.46
CA VAL A 90 -0.57 -6.07 41.36
C VAL A 90 0.64 -6.55 40.55
N LEU A 91 1.15 -7.74 40.87
CA LEU A 91 2.31 -8.33 40.20
C LEU A 91 2.05 -8.57 38.71
N SER A 92 0.87 -9.09 38.37
CA SER A 92 0.44 -9.34 36.99
C SER A 92 0.37 -8.03 36.21
N ILE A 93 -0.26 -6.98 36.77
CA ILE A 93 -0.39 -5.69 36.09
C ILE A 93 0.99 -5.10 35.78
N ILE A 94 1.89 -5.08 36.76
CA ILE A 94 3.24 -4.53 36.60
C ILE A 94 4.01 -5.29 35.53
N ILE A 95 4.09 -6.62 35.66
CA ILE A 95 4.87 -7.45 34.73
C ILE A 95 4.28 -7.41 33.31
N PHE A 96 2.96 -7.44 33.18
CA PHE A 96 2.28 -7.35 31.88
C PHE A 96 2.49 -5.97 31.24
N HIS A 97 2.44 -4.89 32.03
CA HIS A 97 2.75 -3.56 31.54
C HIS A 97 4.19 -3.46 31.02
N LEU A 98 5.16 -3.98 31.77
CA LEU A 98 6.58 -4.02 31.37
C LEU A 98 6.81 -4.86 30.10
N HIS A 99 6.03 -5.94 29.90
CA HIS A 99 6.06 -6.75 28.68
C HIS A 99 5.19 -6.17 27.54
N GLY A 100 4.66 -4.97 27.74
CA GLY A 100 3.96 -4.20 26.72
C GLY A 100 2.52 -4.65 26.44
N PHE A 101 1.89 -5.44 27.33
CA PHE A 101 0.53 -5.94 27.16
C PHE A 101 -0.52 -4.84 26.93
N TYR A 102 -0.26 -3.67 27.50
CA TYR A 102 -1.13 -2.50 27.45
C TYR A 102 -0.58 -1.39 26.55
N THR A 103 0.52 -1.62 25.83
CA THR A 103 1.19 -0.60 25.02
C THR A 103 1.55 -1.09 23.62
N ARG A 104 2.17 -2.27 23.46
CA ARG A 104 2.84 -2.70 22.21
C ARG A 104 2.35 -4.03 21.63
N THR A 105 1.63 -4.86 22.38
CA THR A 105 1.34 -6.27 21.99
C THR A 105 0.47 -6.44 20.73
N ARG A 106 -0.22 -5.40 20.24
CA ARG A 106 -0.92 -5.45 18.92
C ARG A 106 0.06 -5.53 17.73
N GLY A 107 1.29 -5.09 17.91
CA GLY A 107 2.30 -5.03 16.85
C GLY A 107 3.06 -6.35 16.63
N TYR A 108 2.96 -7.30 17.57
CA TYR A 108 3.73 -8.54 17.52
C TYR A 108 3.13 -9.58 16.58
N ALA A 109 3.96 -10.17 15.73
CA ALA A 109 3.62 -11.35 14.96
C ALA A 109 3.26 -12.52 15.90
N SER A 110 2.35 -13.40 15.49
CA SER A 110 1.75 -14.44 16.35
C SER A 110 2.76 -15.28 17.13
N ARG A 111 3.86 -15.71 16.49
CA ARG A 111 4.93 -16.51 17.14
C ARG A 111 5.69 -15.71 18.21
N TYR A 112 6.04 -14.46 17.91
CA TYR A 112 6.72 -13.58 18.86
C TYR A 112 5.80 -13.16 20.00
N LYS A 113 4.52 -12.91 19.69
CA LYS A 113 3.47 -12.61 20.67
C LYS A 113 3.28 -13.75 21.67
N ALA A 114 3.28 -15.01 21.22
CA ALA A 114 3.23 -16.17 22.09
C ALA A 114 4.44 -16.25 23.05
N LEU A 115 5.65 -15.97 22.54
CA LEU A 115 6.86 -15.93 23.37
C LEU A 115 6.80 -14.84 24.44
N VAL A 116 6.35 -13.62 24.07
CA VAL A 116 6.21 -12.51 25.02
C VAL A 116 5.18 -12.85 26.11
N ILE A 117 4.05 -13.48 25.75
CA ILE A 117 3.04 -13.90 26.72
C ILE A 117 3.59 -14.98 27.65
N GLY A 118 4.24 -16.00 27.09
CA GLY A 118 4.83 -17.09 27.88
C GLY A 118 5.86 -16.60 28.90
N ARG A 119 6.73 -15.66 28.49
CA ARG A 119 7.72 -15.03 29.38
C ARG A 119 7.06 -14.22 30.48
N ALA A 120 6.07 -13.38 30.14
CA ALA A 120 5.39 -12.53 31.12
C ALA A 120 4.65 -13.36 32.18
N VAL A 121 3.87 -14.37 31.77
CA VAL A 121 3.14 -15.24 32.70
C VAL A 121 4.08 -16.06 33.57
N SER A 122 5.16 -16.61 33.00
CA SER A 122 6.14 -17.37 33.75
C SER A 122 6.88 -16.50 34.77
N LEU A 123 7.18 -15.23 34.42
CA LEU A 123 7.82 -14.29 35.32
C LEU A 123 6.91 -13.89 36.48
N VAL A 124 5.59 -13.73 36.25
CA VAL A 124 4.62 -13.48 37.34
C VAL A 124 4.69 -14.59 38.38
N ILE A 125 4.69 -15.85 37.95
CA ILE A 125 4.71 -16.99 38.89
C ILE A 125 6.07 -17.13 39.57
N ALA A 126 7.18 -16.94 38.85
CA ALA A 126 8.51 -17.00 39.43
C ALA A 126 8.71 -15.94 40.51
N VAL A 127 8.36 -14.68 40.23
CA VAL A 127 8.48 -13.57 41.19
C VAL A 127 7.53 -13.80 42.38
N PHE A 128 6.33 -14.31 42.13
CA PHE A 128 5.40 -14.66 43.21
C PHE A 128 5.97 -15.71 44.17
N ILE A 129 6.55 -16.81 43.65
CA ILE A 129 7.16 -17.86 44.48
C ILE A 129 8.31 -17.30 45.32
N VAL A 130 9.13 -16.41 44.75
CA VAL A 130 10.23 -15.76 45.48
C VAL A 130 9.69 -14.87 46.61
N ILE A 131 8.68 -14.04 46.32
CA ILE A 131 8.06 -13.17 47.33
C ILE A 131 7.41 -14.01 48.44
N ASP A 132 6.69 -15.08 48.08
CA ASP A 132 6.07 -15.98 49.04
C ASP A 132 7.12 -16.63 49.96
N HIS A 133 8.22 -17.12 49.38
CA HIS A 133 9.27 -17.81 50.12
C HIS A 133 10.02 -16.91 51.10
N PHE A 134 10.36 -15.68 50.71
CA PHE A 134 11.17 -14.78 51.52
C PHE A 134 10.37 -13.84 52.41
N PHE A 135 9.14 -13.46 52.02
CA PHE A 135 8.38 -12.40 52.70
C PHE A 135 7.05 -12.88 53.29
N LEU A 136 6.47 -13.99 52.80
CA LEU A 136 5.18 -14.51 53.27
C LEU A 136 5.31 -15.90 53.93
N LEU A 137 6.53 -16.23 54.38
CA LEU A 137 6.88 -17.43 55.16
C LEU A 137 6.65 -18.77 54.41
N GLY A 138 6.54 -18.77 53.09
CA GLY A 138 6.49 -19.99 52.27
C GLY A 138 5.22 -20.84 52.43
N GLY A 139 4.12 -20.21 52.84
CA GLY A 139 2.85 -20.90 53.08
C GLY A 139 2.11 -21.34 51.80
N PHE A 140 2.53 -20.87 50.62
CA PHE A 140 1.85 -21.19 49.38
C PHE A 140 2.28 -22.54 48.80
N SER A 141 1.31 -23.34 48.37
CA SER A 141 1.59 -24.64 47.76
C SER A 141 2.26 -24.48 46.40
N ARG A 142 3.48 -25.00 46.26
CA ARG A 142 4.22 -25.03 44.99
C ARG A 142 3.44 -25.75 43.88
N ALA A 143 2.67 -26.78 44.24
CA ALA A 143 1.82 -27.50 43.28
C ALA A 143 0.70 -26.61 42.73
N VAL A 144 0.08 -25.78 43.59
CA VAL A 144 -0.90 -24.77 43.15
C VAL A 144 -0.23 -23.71 42.27
N ALA A 145 1.01 -23.32 42.55
CA ALA A 145 1.74 -22.36 41.72
C ALA A 145 2.03 -22.90 40.31
N VAL A 146 2.45 -24.17 40.20
CA VAL A 146 2.70 -24.83 38.91
C VAL A 146 1.41 -25.03 38.12
N LEU A 147 0.34 -25.48 38.78
CA LEU A 147 -0.96 -25.65 38.13
C LEU A 147 -1.56 -24.30 37.73
N GLY A 148 -1.41 -23.29 38.58
CA GLY A 148 -1.81 -21.92 38.30
C GLY A 148 -1.06 -21.33 37.10
N TRP A 149 0.26 -21.55 37.01
CA TRP A 149 1.06 -21.16 35.85
C TRP A 149 0.49 -21.73 34.55
N PHE A 150 0.17 -23.03 34.55
CA PHE A 150 -0.38 -23.71 33.38
C PHE A 150 -1.75 -23.14 32.99
N LEU A 151 -2.66 -22.99 33.95
CA LEU A 151 -4.00 -22.42 33.71
C LEU A 151 -3.93 -20.96 33.25
N MET A 152 -2.99 -20.18 33.79
CA MET A 152 -2.78 -18.78 33.42
C MET A 152 -2.21 -18.65 32.00
N LEU A 153 -1.32 -19.55 31.58
CA LEU A 153 -0.86 -19.63 30.19
C LEU A 153 -2.02 -19.93 29.23
N LEU A 154 -2.91 -20.86 29.60
CA LEU A 154 -4.06 -21.21 28.78
C LEU A 154 -5.09 -20.07 28.72
N SER A 155 -5.40 -19.42 29.83
CA SER A 155 -6.42 -18.37 29.89
C SER A 155 -5.93 -17.08 29.24
N VAL A 156 -4.82 -16.52 29.71
CA VAL A 156 -4.23 -15.27 29.18
C VAL A 156 -3.72 -15.47 27.76
N GLY A 157 -3.07 -16.60 27.47
CA GLY A 157 -2.63 -16.94 26.13
C GLY A 157 -3.79 -17.18 25.18
N GLY A 158 -4.81 -17.92 25.62
CA GLY A 158 -6.01 -18.22 24.85
C GLY A 158 -6.79 -16.98 24.45
N VAL A 159 -7.04 -16.04 25.36
CA VAL A 159 -7.73 -14.78 25.03
C VAL A 159 -6.91 -13.91 24.08
N ARG A 160 -5.58 -13.87 24.27
CA ARG A 160 -4.70 -12.96 23.51
C ARG A 160 -4.28 -13.49 22.13
N LEU A 161 -4.21 -14.81 21.97
CA LEU A 161 -3.93 -15.47 20.69
C LEU A 161 -5.23 -15.91 19.99
N GLY A 162 -6.32 -16.08 20.73
CA GLY A 162 -7.60 -16.58 20.24
C GLY A 162 -8.19 -15.73 19.12
N LYS A 163 -8.09 -14.41 19.20
CA LYS A 163 -8.48 -13.53 18.07
C LYS A 163 -7.68 -13.85 16.80
N ASP A 164 -6.37 -14.03 16.92
CA ASP A 164 -5.50 -14.26 15.76
C ASP A 164 -5.75 -15.66 15.17
N LEU A 165 -6.04 -16.65 16.03
CA LEU A 165 -6.49 -17.99 15.65
C LEU A 165 -7.85 -17.94 14.94
N ILE A 166 -8.86 -17.32 15.56
CA ILE A 166 -10.20 -17.13 15.01
C ILE A 166 -10.13 -16.43 13.65
N ILE A 167 -9.46 -15.28 13.55
CA ILE A 167 -9.34 -14.55 12.28
C ILE A 167 -8.62 -15.39 11.21
N ALA A 168 -7.67 -16.24 11.58
CA ALA A 168 -7.05 -17.17 10.63
C ALA A 168 -8.02 -18.26 10.15
N THR A 169 -9.05 -18.61 10.94
CA THR A 169 -10.07 -19.61 10.59
C THR A 169 -11.28 -19.04 9.84
N TYR A 170 -11.62 -17.76 10.03
CA TYR A 170 -12.75 -17.14 9.36
C TYR A 170 -12.33 -16.56 7.99
N ARG A 171 -12.99 -17.05 6.94
CA ARG A 171 -12.91 -16.47 5.60
C ARG A 171 -13.87 -15.26 5.56
N ILE A 172 -13.34 -14.06 5.38
CA ILE A 172 -14.15 -12.87 5.14
C ILE A 172 -14.72 -13.02 3.72
N GLU A 173 -15.97 -13.47 3.60
CA GLU A 173 -16.59 -13.55 2.28
C GLU A 173 -17.01 -12.16 1.79
N PRO A 174 -16.65 -11.77 0.56
CA PRO A 174 -17.14 -10.54 -0.04
C PRO A 174 -18.66 -10.59 -0.16
N ARG A 175 -19.31 -9.43 0.02
CA ARG A 175 -20.75 -9.27 -0.18
C ARG A 175 -21.00 -9.43 -1.68
N VAL A 176 -21.32 -10.66 -2.09
CA VAL A 176 -21.56 -11.15 -3.46
C VAL A 176 -20.28 -11.43 -4.27
N PRO A 177 -19.83 -12.69 -4.37
CA PRO A 177 -18.90 -13.07 -5.42
C PRO A 177 -19.66 -13.19 -6.75
N SER A 178 -19.48 -12.21 -7.64
CA SER A 178 -19.88 -12.37 -9.05
C SER A 178 -19.13 -13.56 -9.65
N THR A 179 -19.88 -14.56 -10.11
CA THR A 179 -19.42 -15.73 -10.89
C THR A 179 -19.43 -15.45 -12.39
N ALA A 180 -19.83 -14.25 -12.82
CA ALA A 180 -19.85 -13.88 -14.22
C ALA A 180 -18.42 -13.56 -14.71
N LYS A 181 -18.14 -13.89 -15.98
CA LYS A 181 -17.04 -13.28 -16.75
C LYS A 181 -16.98 -11.80 -16.38
N VAL A 182 -15.80 -11.30 -15.95
CA VAL A 182 -15.56 -9.88 -15.61
C VAL A 182 -16.32 -8.99 -16.59
N LYS A 183 -17.35 -8.27 -16.12
CA LYS A 183 -18.18 -7.45 -17.00
C LYS A 183 -17.87 -5.98 -16.85
N ARG A 184 -17.52 -5.50 -15.66
CA ARG A 184 -17.40 -4.05 -15.43
C ARG A 184 -16.04 -3.64 -14.85
N VAL A 185 -15.39 -2.73 -15.55
CA VAL A 185 -14.11 -2.13 -15.18
C VAL A 185 -14.34 -0.66 -14.83
N LEU A 186 -13.99 -0.27 -13.61
CA LEU A 186 -13.91 1.13 -13.21
C LEU A 186 -12.53 1.69 -13.54
N VAL A 187 -12.47 2.72 -14.36
CA VAL A 187 -11.24 3.46 -14.68
C VAL A 187 -11.29 4.82 -13.98
N LEU A 188 -10.42 5.01 -13.00
CA LEU A 188 -10.26 6.28 -12.29
C LEU A 188 -9.27 7.16 -13.06
N GLY A 189 -9.61 8.41 -13.35
CA GLY A 189 -8.76 9.29 -14.15
C GLY A 189 -8.71 8.90 -15.64
N GLY A 190 -9.77 8.26 -16.13
CA GLY A 190 -9.81 7.71 -17.48
C GLY A 190 -9.83 8.77 -18.59
N ALA A 191 -10.24 10.02 -18.35
CA ALA A 191 -10.14 11.07 -19.36
C ALA A 191 -8.71 11.60 -19.52
N GLY A 192 -7.77 11.15 -18.68
CA GLY A 192 -6.37 11.49 -18.71
C GLY A 192 -5.57 10.84 -19.84
N TYR A 193 -4.25 11.07 -19.83
CA TYR A 193 -3.31 10.66 -20.89
C TYR A 193 -3.29 9.14 -21.12
N LEU A 194 -3.11 8.34 -20.07
CA LEU A 194 -3.11 6.88 -20.20
C LEU A 194 -4.53 6.31 -20.27
N GLY A 195 -5.46 6.89 -19.52
CA GLY A 195 -6.84 6.43 -19.46
C GLY A 195 -7.55 6.47 -20.81
N SER A 196 -7.40 7.57 -21.55
CA SER A 196 -8.03 7.74 -22.87
C SER A 196 -7.44 6.83 -23.94
N ALA A 197 -6.23 6.30 -23.73
CA ALA A 197 -5.63 5.25 -24.56
C ALA A 197 -6.07 3.83 -24.15
N LEU A 198 -6.44 3.63 -22.87
CA LEU A 198 -6.85 2.34 -22.32
C LEU A 198 -8.34 2.03 -22.56
N MET A 199 -9.23 3.00 -22.33
CA MET A 199 -10.68 2.76 -22.38
C MET A 199 -11.19 2.23 -23.73
N PRO A 200 -10.74 2.74 -24.90
CA PRO A 200 -11.13 2.14 -26.17
C PRO A 200 -10.76 0.66 -26.26
N LYS A 201 -9.56 0.27 -25.81
CA LYS A 201 -9.10 -1.13 -25.80
C LYS A 201 -9.94 -2.03 -24.89
N LEU A 202 -10.41 -1.50 -23.77
CA LEU A 202 -11.32 -2.20 -22.87
C LEU A 202 -12.69 -2.45 -23.55
N LEU A 203 -13.24 -1.41 -24.18
CA LEU A 203 -14.52 -1.50 -24.90
C LEU A 203 -14.42 -2.47 -26.09
N ASP A 204 -13.35 -2.40 -26.88
CA ASP A 204 -13.08 -3.30 -28.02
C ASP A 204 -12.99 -4.78 -27.59
N LYS A 205 -12.58 -5.03 -26.34
CA LYS A 205 -12.54 -6.37 -25.73
C LYS A 205 -13.88 -6.83 -25.13
N GLY A 206 -14.91 -6.00 -25.20
CA GLY A 206 -16.26 -6.29 -24.71
C GLY A 206 -16.45 -6.06 -23.21
N TYR A 207 -15.54 -5.32 -22.55
CA TYR A 207 -15.77 -4.89 -21.17
C TYR A 207 -16.77 -3.74 -21.13
N LYS A 208 -17.60 -3.71 -20.08
CA LYS A 208 -18.34 -2.51 -19.69
C LYS A 208 -17.40 -1.60 -18.93
N VAL A 209 -17.22 -0.38 -19.41
CA VAL A 209 -16.26 0.56 -18.84
C VAL A 209 -17.01 1.67 -18.16
N ARG A 210 -16.72 1.86 -16.87
CA ARG A 210 -17.16 3.04 -16.13
C ARG A 210 -15.97 3.94 -15.90
N LEU A 211 -16.15 5.22 -16.20
CA LEU A 211 -15.19 6.28 -15.93
C LEU A 211 -15.60 7.06 -14.68
N LEU A 212 -14.65 7.29 -13.76
CA LEU A 212 -14.73 8.37 -12.77
C LEU A 212 -13.60 9.37 -13.02
N ASP A 213 -13.96 10.61 -13.35
CA ASP A 213 -12.99 11.69 -13.62
C ASP A 213 -13.55 13.06 -13.18
N SER A 214 -12.69 13.94 -12.69
CA SER A 214 -13.05 15.31 -12.31
C SER A 214 -13.06 16.26 -13.50
N PHE A 215 -12.54 15.81 -14.66
CA PHE A 215 -12.38 16.57 -15.89
C PHE A 215 -11.59 17.87 -15.70
N VAL A 216 -10.56 17.84 -14.84
CA VAL A 216 -9.59 18.94 -14.69
C VAL A 216 -8.99 19.35 -16.05
N TYR A 217 -8.86 18.40 -16.98
CA TYR A 217 -8.34 18.61 -18.33
C TYR A 217 -9.42 18.61 -19.43
N GLY A 218 -10.70 18.69 -19.05
CA GLY A 218 -11.83 18.54 -19.96
C GLY A 218 -12.18 17.08 -20.30
N ASP A 219 -13.23 16.88 -21.10
CA ASP A 219 -13.78 15.57 -21.49
C ASP A 219 -13.66 15.28 -23.01
N SER A 220 -12.94 16.11 -23.76
CA SER A 220 -12.78 15.95 -25.22
C SER A 220 -12.09 14.64 -25.60
N SER A 221 -11.20 14.13 -24.73
CA SER A 221 -10.44 12.90 -24.95
C SER A 221 -11.30 11.63 -25.00
N ILE A 222 -12.53 11.70 -24.47
CA ILE A 222 -13.48 10.57 -24.47
C ILE A 222 -14.60 10.75 -25.48
N ALA A 223 -14.60 11.83 -26.27
CA ALA A 223 -15.67 12.13 -27.22
C ALA A 223 -15.95 10.98 -28.18
N GLY A 224 -14.91 10.32 -28.69
CA GLY A 224 -15.02 9.21 -29.64
C GLY A 224 -15.63 7.93 -29.08
N ILE A 225 -15.67 7.76 -27.75
CA ILE A 225 -16.26 6.58 -27.09
C ILE A 225 -17.52 6.91 -26.29
N ARG A 226 -17.91 8.20 -26.21
CA ARG A 226 -19.00 8.67 -25.34
C ARG A 226 -20.35 8.04 -25.66
N SER A 227 -20.59 7.73 -26.92
CA SER A 227 -21.82 7.09 -27.42
C SER A 227 -21.79 5.56 -27.36
N HIS A 228 -20.71 4.95 -26.89
CA HIS A 228 -20.61 3.50 -26.82
C HIS A 228 -21.60 2.93 -25.78
N PRO A 229 -22.41 1.91 -26.12
CA PRO A 229 -23.49 1.41 -25.25
C PRO A 229 -23.00 0.82 -23.92
N ASP A 230 -21.78 0.29 -23.90
CA ASP A 230 -21.14 -0.26 -22.71
C ASP A 230 -20.20 0.73 -21.99
N PHE A 231 -20.26 2.01 -22.32
CA PHE A 231 -19.47 3.06 -21.67
C PHE A 231 -20.35 3.95 -20.79
N GLU A 232 -19.94 4.14 -19.53
CA GLU A 232 -20.62 4.95 -18.55
C GLU A 232 -19.67 6.01 -18.00
N VAL A 233 -20.12 7.27 -17.92
CA VAL A 233 -19.30 8.39 -17.47
C VAL A 233 -19.88 8.97 -16.19
N LEU A 234 -19.08 8.99 -15.13
CA LEU A 234 -19.37 9.69 -13.89
C LEU A 234 -18.38 10.83 -13.70
N LYS A 235 -18.90 12.06 -13.63
CA LYS A 235 -18.11 13.23 -13.24
C LYS A 235 -18.00 13.26 -11.72
N GLY A 236 -16.80 13.24 -11.18
CA GLY A 236 -16.56 13.30 -9.74
C GLY A 236 -15.09 13.29 -9.40
N ASP A 237 -14.75 13.63 -8.16
CA ASP A 237 -13.38 13.66 -7.67
C ASP A 237 -13.10 12.40 -6.84
N VAL A 238 -11.94 11.77 -7.03
CA VAL A 238 -11.55 10.56 -6.30
C VAL A 238 -11.31 10.80 -4.81
N ARG A 239 -11.19 12.06 -4.38
CA ARG A 239 -11.15 12.45 -2.96
C ARG A 239 -12.52 12.43 -2.29
N GLU A 240 -13.60 12.46 -3.08
CA GLU A 240 -14.96 12.53 -2.59
C GLU A 240 -15.56 11.15 -2.41
N ILE A 241 -15.87 10.79 -1.16
CA ILE A 241 -16.38 9.47 -0.81
C ILE A 241 -17.64 9.08 -1.57
N HIS A 242 -18.58 10.02 -1.76
CA HIS A 242 -19.84 9.76 -2.44
C HIS A 242 -19.61 9.40 -3.93
N SER A 243 -18.75 10.16 -4.61
CA SER A 243 -18.37 9.94 -6.01
C SER A 243 -17.74 8.56 -6.20
N VAL A 244 -16.83 8.19 -5.29
CA VAL A 244 -16.16 6.89 -5.32
C VAL A 244 -17.13 5.73 -5.04
N VAL A 245 -18.00 5.87 -4.04
CA VAL A 245 -19.00 4.86 -3.67
C VAL A 245 -19.95 4.57 -4.83
N ASP A 246 -20.46 5.62 -5.49
CA ASP A 246 -21.34 5.45 -6.65
C ASP A 246 -20.60 4.82 -7.84
N ALA A 247 -19.36 5.23 -8.09
CA ALA A 247 -18.56 4.67 -9.17
C ALA A 247 -18.18 3.20 -8.96
N MET A 248 -17.94 2.78 -7.72
CA MET A 248 -17.49 1.42 -7.38
C MET A 248 -18.60 0.36 -7.48
N ARG A 249 -19.88 0.77 -7.52
CA ARG A 249 -21.02 -0.15 -7.49
C ARG A 249 -21.01 -1.14 -8.65
N ASP A 250 -21.15 -2.44 -8.37
CA ASP A 250 -21.18 -3.51 -9.39
C ASP A 250 -19.92 -3.59 -10.28
N CYS A 251 -18.78 -3.06 -9.82
CA CYS A 251 -17.50 -3.16 -10.52
C CYS A 251 -16.73 -4.41 -10.06
N ASP A 252 -16.17 -5.14 -11.01
CA ASP A 252 -15.36 -6.33 -10.75
C ASP A 252 -13.86 -5.98 -10.62
N ILE A 253 -13.44 -4.96 -11.37
CA ILE A 253 -12.06 -4.52 -11.53
C ILE A 253 -11.97 -3.01 -11.39
N VAL A 254 -10.93 -2.55 -10.71
CA VAL A 254 -10.55 -1.14 -10.66
C VAL A 254 -9.20 -0.95 -11.33
N VAL A 255 -9.10 0.05 -12.20
CA VAL A 255 -7.86 0.55 -12.75
C VAL A 255 -7.68 1.99 -12.27
N ASP A 256 -6.75 2.18 -11.32
CA ASP A 256 -6.46 3.47 -10.73
C ASP A 256 -5.36 4.20 -11.49
N LEU A 257 -5.78 5.16 -12.33
CA LEU A 257 -4.91 6.08 -13.06
C LEU A 257 -5.03 7.53 -12.56
N ALA A 258 -5.88 7.78 -11.55
CA ALA A 258 -6.16 9.11 -11.05
C ALA A 258 -4.98 9.60 -10.19
N ALA A 259 -4.24 10.58 -10.71
CA ALA A 259 -3.12 11.17 -10.01
C ALA A 259 -2.76 12.54 -10.59
N ILE A 260 -2.17 13.40 -9.74
CA ILE A 260 -1.27 14.45 -10.21
C ILE A 260 0.06 13.77 -10.55
N VAL A 261 0.46 13.86 -11.82
CA VAL A 261 1.62 13.14 -12.35
C VAL A 261 2.73 14.09 -12.75
N GLY A 262 3.92 13.83 -12.22
CA GLY A 262 5.17 14.54 -12.55
C GLY A 262 5.65 15.41 -11.41
N ASP A 263 6.96 15.39 -11.17
CA ASP A 263 7.59 16.12 -10.06
C ASP A 263 7.26 17.61 -10.07
N PRO A 264 7.35 18.34 -11.20
CA PRO A 264 7.01 19.77 -11.24
C PRO A 264 5.56 20.03 -10.84
N ALA A 265 4.62 19.23 -11.36
CA ALA A 265 3.19 19.41 -11.07
C ALA A 265 2.83 19.10 -9.62
N CYS A 266 3.45 18.07 -9.02
CA CYS A 266 3.25 17.77 -7.60
C CYS A 266 3.87 18.82 -6.67
N ASP A 267 4.97 19.46 -7.07
CA ASP A 267 5.63 20.49 -6.26
C ASP A 267 4.89 21.84 -6.30
N GLU A 268 4.12 22.14 -7.36
CA GLU A 268 3.21 23.30 -7.38
C GLU A 268 2.21 23.26 -6.22
N ASN A 269 1.69 22.07 -5.88
CA ASN A 269 0.80 21.90 -4.73
C ASN A 269 0.97 20.51 -4.09
N ARG A 270 1.95 20.41 -3.18
CA ARG A 270 2.28 19.16 -2.49
C ARG A 270 1.12 18.59 -1.69
N ARG A 271 0.32 19.47 -1.05
CA ARG A 271 -0.85 19.04 -0.28
C ARG A 271 -1.86 18.35 -1.19
N LEU A 272 -2.21 18.99 -2.30
CA LEU A 272 -3.15 18.43 -3.27
C LEU A 272 -2.61 17.11 -3.86
N ALA A 273 -1.30 17.03 -4.13
CA ALA A 273 -0.67 15.79 -4.59
C ALA A 273 -0.78 14.66 -3.54
N VAL A 274 -0.58 14.93 -2.25
CA VAL A 274 -0.74 13.93 -1.19
C VAL A 274 -2.22 13.51 -1.03
N GLU A 275 -3.14 14.46 -1.10
CA GLU A 275 -4.58 14.20 -1.02
C GLU A 275 -5.04 13.27 -2.16
N ILE A 276 -4.67 13.58 -3.41
CA ILE A 276 -5.08 12.79 -4.58
C ILE A 276 -4.27 11.49 -4.69
N ASN A 277 -2.94 11.55 -4.65
CA ASN A 277 -2.12 10.39 -5.02
C ASN A 277 -1.98 9.34 -3.91
N ARG A 278 -2.32 9.67 -2.66
CA ARG A 278 -2.13 8.81 -1.47
C ARG A 278 -3.38 8.69 -0.62
N ALA A 279 -3.96 9.81 -0.18
CA ALA A 279 -5.11 9.76 0.73
C ALA A 279 -6.36 9.19 0.02
N ALA A 280 -6.64 9.63 -1.21
CA ALA A 280 -7.70 9.06 -2.03
C ALA A 280 -7.45 7.58 -2.32
N THR A 281 -6.21 7.19 -2.65
CA THR A 281 -5.85 5.77 -2.85
C THR A 281 -6.19 4.91 -1.64
N ARG A 282 -5.92 5.38 -0.42
CA ARG A 282 -6.32 4.66 0.80
C ARG A 282 -7.82 4.43 0.87
N MET A 283 -8.60 5.49 0.61
CA MET A 283 -10.06 5.42 0.61
C MET A 283 -10.58 4.49 -0.51
N LEU A 284 -10.00 4.58 -1.71
CA LEU A 284 -10.32 3.72 -2.86
C LEU A 284 -10.12 2.25 -2.54
N ILE A 285 -9.02 1.90 -1.86
CA ILE A 285 -8.74 0.54 -1.39
C ILE A 285 -9.85 0.05 -0.44
N ASP A 286 -10.17 0.84 0.58
CA ASP A 286 -11.13 0.45 1.61
C ASP A 286 -12.55 0.29 1.01
N ILE A 287 -12.94 1.16 0.07
CA ILE A 287 -14.23 1.08 -0.63
C ILE A 287 -14.25 -0.09 -1.63
N ALA A 288 -13.21 -0.27 -2.44
CA ALA A 288 -13.12 -1.37 -3.40
C ALA A 288 -13.26 -2.72 -2.69
N ARG A 289 -12.58 -2.90 -1.56
CA ARG A 289 -12.72 -4.10 -0.73
C ARG A 289 -14.12 -4.25 -0.14
N GLY A 290 -14.74 -3.15 0.29
CA GLY A 290 -16.12 -3.15 0.78
C GLY A 290 -17.15 -3.59 -0.27
N TYR A 291 -16.91 -3.26 -1.54
CA TYR A 291 -17.73 -3.68 -2.69
C TYR A 291 -17.35 -5.06 -3.26
N GLY A 292 -16.36 -5.74 -2.69
CA GLY A 292 -15.92 -7.06 -3.16
C GLY A 292 -15.15 -7.04 -4.48
N VAL A 293 -14.60 -5.89 -4.88
CA VAL A 293 -13.68 -5.79 -6.02
C VAL A 293 -12.51 -6.74 -5.78
N LYS A 294 -12.25 -7.63 -6.74
CA LYS A 294 -11.16 -8.61 -6.61
C LYS A 294 -9.85 -8.11 -7.19
N ARG A 295 -9.88 -7.39 -8.30
CA ARG A 295 -8.66 -6.91 -8.99
C ARG A 295 -8.55 -5.40 -8.90
N PHE A 296 -7.40 -4.93 -8.41
CA PHE A 296 -7.11 -3.52 -8.29
C PHE A 296 -5.76 -3.22 -8.95
N LEU A 297 -5.77 -2.66 -10.15
CA LEU A 297 -4.56 -2.31 -10.88
C LEU A 297 -4.20 -0.85 -10.56
N PHE A 298 -2.97 -0.61 -10.13
CA PHE A 298 -2.50 0.71 -9.74
C PHE A 298 -1.35 1.18 -10.63
N ALA A 299 -1.50 2.40 -11.19
CA ALA A 299 -0.44 3.05 -11.94
C ALA A 299 0.62 3.64 -11.00
N SER A 300 1.74 2.95 -10.84
CA SER A 300 2.95 3.48 -10.22
C SER A 300 3.96 3.96 -11.28
N SER A 301 5.21 4.18 -10.89
CA SER A 301 6.24 4.80 -11.71
C SER A 301 7.62 4.24 -11.41
N CYS A 302 8.48 4.09 -12.41
CA CYS A 302 9.90 3.80 -12.21
C CYS A 302 10.66 4.94 -11.51
N SER A 303 10.07 6.15 -11.42
CA SER A 303 10.66 7.27 -10.66
C SER A 303 10.81 6.99 -9.17
N VAL A 304 10.16 5.94 -8.64
CA VAL A 304 10.31 5.51 -7.24
C VAL A 304 11.73 5.05 -6.90
N TYR A 305 12.53 4.68 -7.89
CA TYR A 305 13.94 4.31 -7.69
C TYR A 305 14.86 5.52 -7.47
N GLY A 306 14.42 6.74 -7.80
CA GLY A 306 15.18 7.97 -7.57
C GLY A 306 16.46 8.07 -8.40
N ALA A 307 17.61 8.03 -7.74
CA ALA A 307 18.93 8.16 -8.36
C ALA A 307 19.80 6.94 -8.04
N SER A 308 20.19 6.19 -9.08
CA SER A 308 20.98 4.98 -8.99
C SER A 308 21.84 4.78 -10.24
N GLN A 309 23.01 4.17 -10.06
CA GLN A 309 23.90 3.79 -11.16
C GLN A 309 23.71 2.34 -11.60
N PHE A 310 22.98 1.54 -10.82
CA PHE A 310 22.76 0.12 -11.09
C PHE A 310 21.48 -0.09 -11.92
N LEU A 311 21.36 -1.29 -12.49
CA LEU A 311 20.11 -1.75 -13.09
C LEU A 311 19.11 -2.08 -11.96
N MET A 312 17.99 -1.37 -11.92
CA MET A 312 16.95 -1.52 -10.90
C MET A 312 15.93 -2.57 -11.34
N ASP A 313 15.53 -3.43 -10.42
CA ASP A 313 14.45 -4.41 -10.59
C ASP A 313 13.39 -4.23 -9.49
N GLU A 314 12.34 -5.05 -9.48
CA GLU A 314 11.25 -4.94 -8.50
C GLU A 314 11.68 -5.30 -7.06
N PHE A 315 12.84 -5.95 -6.89
CA PHE A 315 13.42 -6.26 -5.58
C PHE A 315 14.30 -5.13 -5.05
N SER A 316 14.71 -4.22 -5.92
CA SER A 316 15.51 -3.04 -5.57
C SER A 316 14.71 -2.09 -4.67
N ALA A 317 15.39 -1.51 -3.69
CA ALA A 317 14.77 -0.58 -2.75
C ALA A 317 14.27 0.68 -3.48
N ALA A 318 13.05 1.11 -3.15
CA ALA A 318 12.57 2.41 -3.57
C ALA A 318 13.31 3.52 -2.78
N SER A 319 13.80 4.52 -3.50
CA SER A 319 14.52 5.67 -2.95
C SER A 319 13.95 6.96 -3.56
N PRO A 320 12.67 7.30 -3.27
CA PRO A 320 12.00 8.44 -3.89
C PRO A 320 12.69 9.75 -3.53
N ILE A 321 12.93 10.61 -4.53
CA ILE A 321 13.57 11.93 -4.35
C ILE A 321 12.62 13.10 -4.65
N SER A 322 11.34 12.81 -4.88
CA SER A 322 10.31 13.80 -5.20
C SER A 322 9.00 13.51 -4.47
N THR A 323 8.17 14.54 -4.32
CA THR A 323 6.80 14.41 -3.77
C THR A 323 6.00 13.37 -4.56
N TYR A 324 6.07 13.42 -5.90
CA TYR A 324 5.39 12.47 -6.78
C TYR A 324 5.84 11.03 -6.50
N ALA A 325 7.15 10.76 -6.51
CA ALA A 325 7.70 9.43 -6.26
C ALA A 325 7.33 8.92 -4.86
N GLN A 326 7.39 9.78 -3.84
CA GLN A 326 7.01 9.42 -2.47
C GLN A 326 5.53 9.01 -2.38
N THR A 327 4.63 9.77 -3.00
CA THR A 327 3.19 9.42 -2.98
C THR A 327 2.92 8.08 -3.66
N LYS A 328 3.66 7.73 -4.73
CA LYS A 328 3.55 6.42 -5.37
C LYS A 328 4.05 5.30 -4.46
N VAL A 329 5.24 5.44 -3.86
CA VAL A 329 5.77 4.46 -2.89
C VAL A 329 4.82 4.24 -1.71
N ASP A 330 4.21 5.30 -1.20
CA ASP A 330 3.26 5.19 -0.10
C ASP A 330 2.01 4.42 -0.51
N SER A 331 1.46 4.70 -1.69
CA SER A 331 0.31 3.98 -2.23
C SER A 331 0.62 2.52 -2.56
N GLU A 332 1.82 2.22 -3.06
CA GLU A 332 2.30 0.83 -3.24
C GLU A 332 2.27 0.05 -1.91
N LYS A 333 2.79 0.65 -0.83
CA LYS A 333 2.78 0.02 0.50
C LYS A 333 1.35 -0.24 0.98
N LEU A 334 0.47 0.74 0.86
CA LEU A 334 -0.94 0.61 1.29
C LEU A 334 -1.65 -0.53 0.56
N LEU A 335 -1.43 -0.67 -0.75
CA LEU A 335 -1.99 -1.75 -1.55
C LEU A 335 -1.45 -3.11 -1.13
N LEU A 336 -0.13 -3.25 -1.00
CA LEU A 336 0.50 -4.51 -0.63
C LEU A 336 0.14 -4.95 0.80
N GLU A 337 -0.06 -4.01 1.72
CA GLU A 337 -0.47 -4.29 3.10
C GLU A 337 -1.86 -4.95 3.19
N VAL A 338 -2.75 -4.64 2.25
CA VAL A 338 -4.12 -5.18 2.22
C VAL A 338 -4.30 -6.34 1.24
N ALA A 339 -3.25 -6.71 0.51
CA ALA A 339 -3.28 -7.82 -0.42
C ALA A 339 -3.71 -9.10 0.29
N SER A 340 -4.66 -9.82 -0.30
CA SER A 340 -5.25 -11.01 0.31
C SER A 340 -5.74 -11.99 -0.76
N ARG A 341 -6.29 -13.13 -0.35
CA ARG A 341 -6.87 -14.10 -1.29
C ARG A 341 -8.07 -13.54 -2.05
N ASP A 342 -8.75 -12.52 -1.52
CA ASP A 342 -9.97 -11.95 -2.09
C ASP A 342 -9.78 -10.51 -2.59
N PHE A 343 -8.56 -9.95 -2.47
CA PHE A 343 -8.18 -8.64 -3.01
C PHE A 343 -6.77 -8.72 -3.59
N HIS A 344 -6.68 -8.62 -4.91
CA HIS A 344 -5.51 -8.81 -5.75
C HIS A 344 -5.05 -7.46 -6.30
N PRO A 345 -4.30 -6.67 -5.51
CA PRO A 345 -3.66 -5.48 -6.04
C PRO A 345 -2.53 -5.88 -6.99
N THR A 346 -2.41 -5.20 -8.13
CA THR A 346 -1.29 -5.33 -9.05
C THR A 346 -0.73 -3.94 -9.32
N ILE A 347 0.56 -3.76 -9.04
CA ILE A 347 1.23 -2.46 -9.14
C ILE A 347 2.06 -2.44 -10.41
N LEU A 348 1.85 -1.43 -11.26
CA LEU A 348 2.57 -1.25 -12.51
C LEU A 348 3.49 -0.03 -12.38
N ARG A 349 4.79 -0.24 -12.19
CA ARG A 349 5.82 0.82 -12.22
C ARG A 349 6.14 1.16 -13.66
N LEU A 350 5.50 2.20 -14.18
CA LEU A 350 5.62 2.58 -15.58
C LEU A 350 6.96 3.25 -15.86
N GLY A 351 7.56 2.91 -17.00
CA GLY A 351 8.58 3.75 -17.63
C GLY A 351 8.05 5.16 -17.94
N THR A 352 8.96 6.07 -18.28
CA THR A 352 8.62 7.44 -18.65
C THR A 352 7.77 7.39 -19.91
N LEU A 353 6.50 7.77 -19.78
CA LEU A 353 5.56 7.64 -20.89
C LEU A 353 5.90 8.62 -22.02
N PHE A 354 5.63 8.19 -23.26
CA PHE A 354 5.70 9.02 -24.46
C PHE A 354 4.67 8.58 -25.51
N GLY A 355 4.55 9.38 -26.57
CA GLY A 355 3.69 9.10 -27.72
C GLY A 355 2.36 9.82 -27.68
N LEU A 356 1.54 9.61 -28.71
CA LEU A 356 0.27 10.30 -28.87
C LEU A 356 -0.89 9.57 -28.14
N SER A 357 -1.75 10.37 -27.52
CA SER A 357 -2.97 9.93 -26.85
C SER A 357 -4.11 10.92 -27.15
N PRO A 358 -5.41 10.51 -27.14
CA PRO A 358 -6.53 11.44 -27.31
C PRO A 358 -6.49 12.65 -26.35
N ARG A 359 -5.97 12.47 -25.13
CA ARG A 359 -5.51 13.59 -24.30
C ARG A 359 -3.99 13.68 -24.39
N PRO A 360 -3.40 14.48 -25.29
CA PRO A 360 -1.95 14.54 -25.40
C PRO A 360 -1.32 15.29 -24.22
N ARG A 361 -0.04 15.02 -24.00
CA ARG A 361 0.79 15.65 -22.98
C ARG A 361 2.11 16.08 -23.61
N PHE A 362 2.42 17.36 -23.52
CA PHE A 362 3.65 17.96 -24.05
C PHE A 362 4.59 18.45 -22.92
N ASP A 363 4.37 17.94 -21.71
CA ASP A 363 5.24 18.09 -20.54
C ASP A 363 6.09 16.84 -20.24
N LEU A 364 5.91 15.76 -21.02
CA LEU A 364 6.71 14.53 -20.97
C LEU A 364 7.96 14.70 -21.84
N VAL A 365 9.14 14.22 -21.40
CA VAL A 365 10.42 14.63 -22.01
C VAL A 365 10.49 14.40 -23.53
N VAL A 366 10.06 13.24 -24.04
CA VAL A 366 10.07 12.93 -25.48
C VAL A 366 9.09 13.82 -26.23
N ASN A 367 7.86 13.95 -25.71
CA ASN A 367 6.81 14.76 -26.31
C ASN A 367 7.19 16.25 -26.32
N LEU A 368 7.73 16.76 -25.22
CA LEU A 368 8.20 18.13 -25.05
C LEU A 368 9.33 18.45 -26.03
N LEU A 369 10.36 17.60 -26.09
CA LEU A 369 11.49 17.80 -27.00
C LEU A 369 11.01 17.77 -28.46
N THR A 370 10.13 16.84 -28.82
CA THR A 370 9.57 16.75 -30.18
C THR A 370 8.73 17.98 -30.54
N ALA A 371 7.87 18.44 -29.62
CA ALA A 371 7.06 19.63 -29.82
C ALA A 371 7.89 20.90 -29.97
N ARG A 372 8.90 21.10 -29.09
CA ARG A 372 9.79 22.26 -29.18
C ARG A 372 10.68 22.24 -30.41
N ALA A 373 11.20 21.08 -30.78
CA ALA A 373 11.95 20.88 -32.02
C ALA A 373 11.10 21.30 -33.22
N ALA A 374 9.86 20.80 -33.30
CA ALA A 374 8.95 21.12 -34.41
C ALA A 374 8.57 22.60 -34.45
N ALA A 375 8.36 23.22 -33.29
CA ALA A 375 7.86 24.59 -33.22
C ALA A 375 8.93 25.68 -33.34
N THR A 376 10.14 25.42 -32.81
CA THR A 376 11.17 26.45 -32.68
C THR A 376 12.48 26.10 -33.38
N GLY A 377 12.64 24.85 -33.84
CA GLY A 377 13.92 24.35 -34.32
C GLY A 377 14.99 24.26 -33.21
N LYS A 378 14.62 24.37 -31.92
CA LYS A 378 15.56 24.35 -30.80
C LYS A 378 15.06 23.44 -29.70
N ILE A 379 15.97 22.65 -29.12
CA ILE A 379 15.71 21.85 -27.93
C ILE A 379 16.80 22.04 -26.88
N THR A 380 16.41 21.92 -25.62
CA THR A 380 17.33 22.01 -24.48
C THR A 380 17.32 20.71 -23.71
N VAL A 381 18.50 20.13 -23.50
CA VAL A 381 18.68 18.90 -22.74
C VAL A 381 19.37 19.22 -21.44
N PHE A 382 18.73 18.86 -20.33
CA PHE A 382 19.28 19.12 -19.02
C PHE A 382 20.10 17.95 -18.49
N ASN A 383 21.37 18.18 -18.11
CA ASN A 383 22.37 17.20 -17.64
C ASN A 383 22.71 16.04 -18.61
N GLY A 384 21.77 15.60 -19.46
CA GLY A 384 21.95 14.73 -20.62
C GLY A 384 22.26 13.26 -20.32
N GLN A 385 23.17 12.97 -19.40
CA GLN A 385 23.74 11.63 -19.16
C GLN A 385 22.85 10.73 -18.30
N GLN A 386 21.72 11.25 -17.83
CA GLN A 386 20.79 10.53 -16.98
C GLN A 386 20.01 9.50 -17.78
N TRP A 387 19.91 8.29 -17.22
CA TRP A 387 19.10 7.22 -17.77
C TRP A 387 17.64 7.36 -17.37
N ARG A 388 16.76 7.05 -18.33
CA ARG A 388 15.34 6.83 -18.13
C ARG A 388 14.89 5.64 -18.97
N PRO A 389 14.04 4.75 -18.43
CA PRO A 389 13.23 3.87 -19.26
C PRO A 389 12.11 4.68 -19.92
N PHE A 390 11.85 4.40 -21.18
CA PHE A 390 10.73 4.96 -21.94
C PHE A 390 9.69 3.89 -22.25
N LEU A 391 8.42 4.28 -22.26
CA LEU A 391 7.31 3.37 -22.55
C LEU A 391 6.23 4.11 -23.35
N HIS A 392 5.88 3.60 -24.52
CA HIS A 392 4.82 4.22 -25.31
C HIS A 392 3.47 4.11 -24.59
N VAL A 393 2.62 5.15 -24.62
CA VAL A 393 1.33 5.17 -23.90
C VAL A 393 0.40 4.04 -24.31
N ARG A 394 0.41 3.63 -25.59
CA ARG A 394 -0.36 2.47 -26.08
C ARG A 394 0.16 1.15 -25.52
N ASP A 395 1.48 1.02 -25.36
CA ASP A 395 2.10 -0.16 -24.73
C ASP A 395 1.80 -0.21 -23.24
N ALA A 396 1.81 0.94 -22.55
CA ALA A 396 1.36 1.03 -21.17
C ALA A 396 -0.09 0.56 -21.03
N ALA A 397 -1.00 1.03 -21.89
CA ALA A 397 -2.38 0.57 -21.91
C ALA A 397 -2.49 -0.95 -22.12
N ARG A 398 -1.70 -1.52 -23.04
CA ARG A 398 -1.65 -2.97 -23.27
C ARG A 398 -1.12 -3.74 -22.05
N ALA A 399 -0.15 -3.20 -21.31
CA ALA A 399 0.31 -3.82 -20.07
C ALA A 399 -0.81 -3.91 -19.01
N PHE A 400 -1.64 -2.88 -18.87
CA PHE A 400 -2.84 -2.94 -18.01
C PHE A 400 -3.81 -4.02 -18.46
N MET A 401 -4.06 -4.13 -19.78
CA MET A 401 -4.91 -5.20 -20.33
C MET A 401 -4.37 -6.60 -19.98
N LEU A 402 -3.06 -6.82 -20.17
CA LEU A 402 -2.44 -8.11 -19.85
C LEU A 402 -2.53 -8.44 -18.36
N CYS A 403 -2.24 -7.49 -17.46
CA CYS A 403 -2.36 -7.70 -16.02
C CYS A 403 -3.82 -7.99 -15.60
N MET A 404 -4.77 -7.35 -16.27
CA MET A 404 -6.20 -7.52 -16.00
C MET A 404 -6.71 -8.90 -16.42
N GLU A 405 -6.28 -9.37 -17.60
CA GLU A 405 -6.67 -10.68 -18.18
C GLU A 405 -5.88 -11.86 -17.59
N ALA A 406 -4.68 -11.62 -17.04
CA ALA A 406 -3.81 -12.67 -16.48
C ALA A 406 -4.43 -13.37 -15.26
N GLU A 407 -4.07 -14.63 -15.04
CA GLU A 407 -4.52 -15.38 -13.87
C GLU A 407 -4.11 -14.71 -12.55
N PRO A 408 -4.97 -14.70 -11.50
CA PRO A 408 -4.64 -14.06 -10.23
C PRO A 408 -3.33 -14.56 -9.61
N ALA A 409 -3.01 -15.85 -9.78
CA ALA A 409 -1.76 -16.45 -9.27
C ALA A 409 -0.48 -15.83 -9.86
N VAL A 410 -0.59 -15.16 -11.01
CA VAL A 410 0.54 -14.51 -11.69
C VAL A 410 0.75 -13.07 -11.20
N VAL A 411 -0.34 -12.35 -10.89
CA VAL A 411 -0.33 -10.88 -10.72
C VAL A 411 -0.79 -10.38 -9.35
N ALA A 412 -1.41 -11.21 -8.52
CA ALA A 412 -1.96 -10.79 -7.23
C ALA A 412 -0.85 -10.47 -6.22
N GLY A 413 -0.87 -9.24 -5.69
CA GLY A 413 0.15 -8.76 -4.75
C GLY A 413 1.51 -8.48 -5.39
N GLU A 414 1.58 -8.45 -6.72
CA GLU A 414 2.83 -8.28 -7.45
C GLU A 414 3.06 -6.83 -7.88
N ILE A 415 4.33 -6.44 -7.90
CA ILE A 415 4.84 -5.24 -8.58
C ILE A 415 5.47 -5.69 -9.90
N PHE A 416 5.20 -4.95 -10.97
CA PHE A 416 5.88 -5.10 -12.27
C PHE A 416 6.46 -3.77 -12.71
N ASN A 417 7.73 -3.76 -13.07
CA ASN A 417 8.29 -2.73 -13.93
C ASN A 417 7.73 -2.93 -15.33
N VAL A 418 7.23 -1.85 -15.94
CA VAL A 418 6.59 -1.89 -17.25
C VAL A 418 7.41 -1.08 -18.24
N GLY A 419 7.87 -1.76 -19.29
CA GLY A 419 8.80 -1.21 -20.28
C GLY A 419 9.51 -2.35 -21.00
N ASP A 420 10.56 -2.00 -21.73
CA ASP A 420 11.46 -2.95 -22.37
C ASP A 420 12.92 -2.50 -22.16
N TYR A 421 13.84 -3.45 -22.10
CA TYR A 421 15.26 -3.18 -21.87
C TYR A 421 15.82 -2.24 -22.93
N ASN A 422 15.39 -2.41 -24.19
CA ASN A 422 15.84 -1.62 -25.33
C ASN A 422 15.39 -0.16 -25.29
N LEU A 423 14.45 0.20 -24.40
CA LEU A 423 13.96 1.55 -24.23
C LEU A 423 14.54 2.26 -22.99
N ASN A 424 15.58 1.69 -22.36
CA ASN A 424 16.43 2.46 -21.47
C ASN A 424 17.35 3.36 -22.32
N HIS A 425 17.15 4.68 -22.27
CA HIS A 425 17.97 5.65 -23.00
C HIS A 425 18.49 6.74 -22.09
N ARG A 426 19.63 7.35 -22.46
CA ARG A 426 20.04 8.62 -21.87
C ARG A 426 19.26 9.76 -22.52
N LEU A 427 19.05 10.86 -21.80
CA LEU A 427 18.39 12.03 -22.36
C LEU A 427 19.12 12.62 -23.57
N THR A 428 20.46 12.51 -23.62
CA THR A 428 21.25 12.88 -24.82
C THR A 428 20.96 12.02 -26.04
N ASP A 429 20.62 10.74 -25.85
CA ASP A 429 20.32 9.84 -26.96
C ASP A 429 18.93 10.17 -27.52
N VAL A 430 17.99 10.46 -26.63
CA VAL A 430 16.64 10.95 -26.99
C VAL A 430 16.73 12.24 -27.81
N SER A 431 17.54 13.22 -27.37
CA SER A 431 17.65 14.49 -28.09
C SER A 431 18.26 14.35 -29.48
N LYS A 432 19.27 13.47 -29.63
CA LYS A 432 19.86 13.15 -30.94
C LYS A 432 18.84 12.49 -31.86
N LEU A 433 18.04 11.56 -31.32
CA LEU A 433 17.00 10.88 -32.09
C LEU A 433 15.89 11.85 -32.53
N VAL A 434 15.49 12.78 -31.67
CA VAL A 434 14.57 13.88 -32.04
C VAL A 434 15.18 14.73 -33.16
N ALA A 435 16.44 15.14 -33.04
CA ALA A 435 17.12 15.95 -34.05
C ALA A 435 17.39 15.22 -35.39
N SER A 436 17.41 13.88 -35.40
CA SER A 436 17.50 13.11 -36.64
C SER A 436 16.17 12.95 -37.37
N ILE A 437 15.04 13.09 -36.66
CA ILE A 437 13.69 12.97 -37.23
C ILE A 437 13.14 14.35 -37.61
N VAL A 438 13.29 15.33 -36.73
CA VAL A 438 12.79 16.69 -36.93
C VAL A 438 13.87 17.51 -37.64
N PRO A 439 13.56 18.15 -38.79
CA PRO A 439 14.55 18.88 -39.57
C PRO A 439 15.01 20.16 -38.87
N HIS A 440 16.28 20.55 -39.10
CA HIS A 440 16.87 21.83 -38.68
C HIS A 440 16.84 22.11 -37.16
N VAL A 441 17.11 21.10 -36.33
CA VAL A 441 17.09 21.24 -34.87
C VAL A 441 18.47 21.57 -34.30
N GLU A 442 18.55 22.66 -33.54
CA GLU A 442 19.68 23.00 -32.67
C GLU A 442 19.50 22.38 -31.28
N VAL A 443 20.50 21.63 -30.81
CA VAL A 443 20.48 20.98 -29.48
C VAL A 443 21.40 21.74 -28.52
N ALA A 444 20.81 22.39 -27.53
CA ALA A 444 21.53 23.05 -26.44
C ALA A 444 21.59 22.12 -25.21
N HIS A 445 22.74 22.13 -24.52
CA HIS A 445 22.93 21.42 -23.26
C HIS A 445 23.04 22.41 -22.10
N VAL A 446 22.27 22.18 -21.04
CA VAL A 446 22.24 23.05 -19.85
C VAL A 446 22.33 22.17 -18.61
N ASP A 447 23.07 22.58 -17.60
CA ASP A 447 23.09 21.87 -16.32
C ASP A 447 21.87 22.26 -15.47
N ASN A 448 21.26 21.29 -14.78
CA ASN A 448 20.14 21.54 -13.87
C ASN A 448 20.17 20.68 -12.60
N GLY A 449 19.19 20.90 -11.73
CA GLY A 449 19.00 20.15 -10.48
C GLY A 449 18.25 18.82 -10.57
N ASP A 450 17.87 18.30 -11.74
CA ASP A 450 17.28 16.95 -11.81
C ASP A 450 18.35 15.93 -11.44
N GLN A 451 18.21 15.24 -10.32
CA GLN A 451 19.18 14.24 -9.86
C GLN A 451 18.78 12.81 -10.22
N ARG A 452 17.59 12.62 -10.80
CA ARG A 452 17.08 11.28 -11.10
C ARG A 452 17.98 10.63 -12.15
N ASN A 453 18.27 9.35 -11.97
CA ASN A 453 19.05 8.55 -12.89
C ASN A 453 18.71 7.10 -12.61
N TYR A 454 18.04 6.39 -13.51
CA TYR A 454 17.69 5.00 -13.28
C TYR A 454 17.57 4.24 -14.59
N ARG A 455 18.20 3.06 -14.61
CA ARG A 455 18.00 2.03 -15.63
C ARG A 455 17.20 0.91 -14.99
N VAL A 456 16.27 0.33 -15.73
CA VAL A 456 15.31 -0.62 -15.16
C VAL A 456 15.34 -1.93 -15.94
N SER A 457 15.35 -3.05 -15.21
CA SER A 457 15.07 -4.38 -15.74
C SER A 457 13.56 -4.60 -15.85
N PHE A 458 13.16 -5.24 -16.94
CA PHE A 458 11.78 -5.62 -17.25
C PHE A 458 11.61 -7.15 -17.33
N ASP A 459 12.60 -7.92 -16.86
CA ASP A 459 12.62 -9.38 -17.00
C ASP A 459 11.41 -10.05 -16.34
N LYS A 460 10.91 -9.48 -15.24
CA LYS A 460 9.76 -10.02 -14.52
C LYS A 460 8.48 -9.93 -15.35
N ILE A 461 8.13 -8.77 -15.90
CA ILE A 461 6.92 -8.64 -16.73
C ILE A 461 7.04 -9.44 -18.03
N HIS A 462 8.26 -9.49 -18.57
CA HIS A 462 8.61 -10.26 -19.76
C HIS A 462 8.40 -11.77 -19.58
N SER A 463 8.87 -12.33 -18.46
CA SER A 463 8.81 -13.76 -18.17
C SER A 463 7.45 -14.22 -17.65
N ARG A 464 6.76 -13.37 -16.88
CA ARG A 464 5.50 -13.73 -16.21
C ARG A 464 4.27 -13.45 -17.07
N LEU A 465 4.30 -12.41 -17.90
CA LEU A 465 3.16 -11.97 -18.71
C LEU A 465 3.44 -11.99 -20.22
N GLY A 466 4.65 -12.31 -20.65
CA GLY A 466 5.02 -12.28 -22.06
C GLY A 466 5.00 -10.87 -22.67
N PHE A 467 4.91 -9.83 -21.86
CA PHE A 467 4.88 -8.45 -22.35
C PHE A 467 6.19 -8.12 -23.07
N ARG A 468 6.09 -7.44 -24.21
CA ARG A 468 7.17 -6.79 -24.96
C ARG A 468 6.59 -5.55 -25.59
N THR A 469 7.31 -4.43 -25.60
CA THR A 469 6.82 -3.21 -26.26
C THR A 469 6.70 -3.41 -27.76
N GLU A 470 5.65 -2.88 -28.35
CA GLU A 470 5.41 -2.95 -29.80
C GLU A 470 5.91 -1.70 -30.51
N ILE A 471 6.10 -0.60 -29.79
CA ILE A 471 6.45 0.71 -30.37
C ILE A 471 7.81 1.15 -29.86
N THR A 472 8.72 1.40 -30.80
CA THR A 472 10.05 1.93 -30.52
C THR A 472 10.01 3.42 -30.19
N LEU A 473 11.10 3.92 -29.61
CA LEU A 473 11.25 5.35 -29.35
C LEU A 473 11.22 6.17 -30.65
N GLU A 474 11.84 5.66 -31.71
CA GLU A 474 11.89 6.33 -33.02
C GLU A 474 10.49 6.46 -33.63
N GLU A 475 9.72 5.37 -33.65
CA GLU A 475 8.35 5.36 -34.18
C GLU A 475 7.44 6.32 -33.42
N GLY A 476 7.52 6.36 -32.08
CA GLY A 476 6.71 7.30 -31.30
C GLY A 476 7.13 8.77 -31.48
N ILE A 477 8.42 9.06 -31.71
CA ILE A 477 8.85 10.42 -32.06
C ILE A 477 8.31 10.80 -33.45
N ARG A 478 8.37 9.91 -34.44
CA ARG A 478 7.77 10.15 -35.77
C ARG A 478 6.27 10.37 -35.67
N GLU A 479 5.56 9.54 -34.89
CA GLU A 479 4.12 9.70 -34.64
C GLU A 479 3.79 11.10 -34.10
N LEU A 480 4.53 11.53 -33.07
CA LEU A 480 4.36 12.86 -32.48
C LEU A 480 4.66 13.96 -33.49
N TYR A 481 5.76 13.85 -34.23
CA TYR A 481 6.15 14.86 -35.20
C TYR A 481 5.11 15.02 -36.31
N GLU A 482 4.63 13.92 -36.90
CA GLU A 482 3.61 13.97 -37.95
C GLU A 482 2.29 14.56 -37.45
N TRP A 483 1.94 14.35 -36.17
CA TRP A 483 0.76 14.98 -35.57
C TRP A 483 0.94 16.49 -35.31
N ILE A 484 2.16 16.92 -34.96
CA ILE A 484 2.47 18.33 -34.63
C ILE A 484 2.70 19.16 -35.90
N LYS A 485 3.30 18.57 -36.94
CA LYS A 485 3.72 19.26 -38.17
C LYS A 485 2.65 20.16 -38.82
N PRO A 486 1.36 19.79 -38.89
CA PRO A 486 0.32 20.70 -39.39
C PRO A 486 0.13 21.97 -38.55
N ASN A 487 0.47 21.92 -37.26
CA ASN A 487 0.27 22.99 -36.27
C ASN A 487 1.60 23.52 -35.71
N HIS A 488 2.72 23.32 -36.42
CA HIS A 488 4.07 23.60 -35.90
C HIS A 488 4.29 25.07 -35.48
N THR A 489 3.45 26.01 -35.90
CA THR A 489 3.55 27.42 -35.47
C THR A 489 3.08 27.67 -34.04
N ILE A 490 2.43 26.71 -33.39
CA ILE A 490 1.90 26.83 -32.03
C ILE A 490 2.80 26.05 -31.05
N ASP A 491 3.33 26.73 -30.03
CA ASP A 491 4.01 26.04 -28.93
C ASP A 491 3.00 25.31 -28.03
N LEU A 492 2.69 24.07 -28.41
CA LEU A 492 1.79 23.18 -27.67
C LEU A 492 2.29 22.87 -26.24
N SER A 493 3.59 23.03 -25.96
CA SER A 493 4.14 22.78 -24.62
C SER A 493 3.79 23.88 -23.60
N ALA A 494 3.49 25.08 -24.09
CA ALA A 494 3.07 26.22 -23.27
C ALA A 494 1.57 26.22 -22.95
N ALA A 495 0.77 25.44 -23.69
CA ALA A 495 -0.67 25.41 -23.52
C ALA A 495 -1.07 24.60 -22.25
N PRO A 496 -1.81 25.18 -21.28
CA PRO A 496 -2.11 24.54 -20.00
C PRO A 496 -2.77 23.16 -20.13
N GLN A 497 -3.65 22.96 -21.12
CA GLN A 497 -4.34 21.68 -21.35
C GLN A 497 -3.39 20.51 -21.63
N PHE A 498 -2.19 20.77 -22.14
CA PHE A 498 -1.18 19.76 -22.47
C PHE A 498 -0.02 19.71 -21.46
N ASN A 499 -0.05 20.57 -20.43
CA ASN A 499 1.01 20.69 -19.44
C ASN A 499 0.43 20.58 -18.02
N ASN A 500 0.75 19.48 -17.32
CA ASN A 500 0.17 19.25 -16.00
C ASN A 500 0.59 20.31 -14.97
N GLN A 501 1.82 20.83 -15.02
CA GLN A 501 2.27 21.83 -14.06
C GLN A 501 1.45 23.12 -14.21
N ALA A 502 1.29 23.60 -15.44
CA ALA A 502 0.51 24.79 -15.74
C ALA A 502 -0.97 24.61 -15.34
N MET A 503 -1.59 23.48 -15.71
CA MET A 503 -2.99 23.21 -15.37
C MET A 503 -3.22 23.13 -13.86
N ILE A 504 -2.33 22.45 -13.11
CA ILE A 504 -2.49 22.34 -11.65
C ILE A 504 -2.33 23.71 -10.98
N ARG A 505 -1.46 24.58 -11.49
CA ARG A 505 -1.35 25.96 -11.01
C ARG A 505 -2.66 26.73 -11.24
N GLU A 506 -3.23 26.68 -12.43
CA GLU A 506 -4.52 27.33 -12.75
C GLU A 506 -5.67 26.76 -11.91
N PHE A 507 -5.70 25.43 -11.76
CA PHE A 507 -6.71 24.74 -10.95
C PHE A 507 -6.61 25.14 -9.47
N ALA A 508 -5.40 25.21 -8.91
CA ALA A 508 -5.17 25.62 -7.53
C ALA A 508 -5.57 27.08 -7.29
N GLN A 509 -5.27 27.98 -8.23
CA GLN A 509 -5.68 29.39 -8.17
C GLN A 509 -7.20 29.53 -8.25
N SER A 510 -7.84 28.79 -9.16
CA SER A 510 -9.31 28.79 -9.32
C SER A 510 -10.02 28.28 -8.07
N ALA A 511 -9.52 27.20 -7.47
CA ALA A 511 -10.05 26.64 -6.22
C ALA A 511 -9.89 27.61 -5.05
N ALA A 512 -8.74 28.29 -4.94
CA ALA A 512 -8.50 29.30 -3.91
C ALA A 512 -9.45 30.50 -4.06
N ALA A 513 -9.71 30.95 -5.30
CA ALA A 513 -10.66 32.01 -5.57
C ALA A 513 -12.09 31.63 -5.15
N GLN A 514 -12.56 30.43 -5.53
CA GLN A 514 -13.88 29.92 -5.12
C GLN A 514 -14.01 29.80 -3.61
N GLN A 515 -12.98 29.32 -2.91
CA GLN A 515 -12.99 29.18 -1.46
C GLN A 515 -12.97 30.53 -0.74
N SER A 516 -12.30 31.54 -1.31
CA SER A 516 -12.36 32.94 -0.84
C SER A 516 -13.76 33.52 -0.97
N THR A 517 -14.41 33.33 -2.13
CA THR A 517 -15.79 33.78 -2.37
C THR A 517 -16.78 33.10 -1.41
N LEU A 518 -16.65 31.79 -1.19
CA LEU A 518 -17.49 31.06 -0.22
C LEU A 518 -17.32 31.58 1.21
N ARG A 519 -16.09 31.85 1.64
CA ARG A 519 -15.84 32.45 2.97
C ARG A 519 -16.41 33.86 3.08
N MET A 520 -16.31 34.67 2.03
CA MET A 520 -16.92 35.99 2.00
C MET A 520 -18.45 35.90 2.12
N LEU A 521 -19.08 34.98 1.41
CA LEU A 521 -20.53 34.74 1.48
C LEU A 521 -20.97 34.21 2.86
N GLN A 522 -20.18 33.33 3.47
CA GLN A 522 -20.44 32.83 4.83
C GLN A 522 -20.34 33.96 5.87
N ASN A 523 -19.30 34.80 5.78
CA ASN A 523 -19.14 35.95 6.67
C ASN A 523 -20.27 36.98 6.51
N LEU A 524 -20.75 37.19 5.27
CA LEU A 524 -21.91 38.07 5.02
C LEU A 524 -23.21 37.49 5.58
N ALA A 525 -23.37 36.17 5.57
CA ALA A 525 -24.51 35.48 6.17
C ALA A 525 -24.47 35.41 7.70
N GLU A 526 -23.28 35.49 8.32
CA GLU A 526 -23.12 35.59 9.78
C GLU A 526 -23.27 37.03 10.31
N CYS A 527 -23.08 38.04 9.46
CA CYS A 527 -23.29 39.45 9.80
C CYS A 527 -24.73 39.95 9.58
N ALA A 528 -25.59 39.16 8.92
CA ALA A 528 -27.00 39.44 8.69
C ALA A 528 -27.88 38.65 9.66
#